data_AF-A0A3D1R8W9-F1
#
_entry.id   AF-A0A3D1R8W9-F1
#
_cell.length_a   1.000
_cell.length_b   1.000
_cell.length_c   1.000
_cell.angle_alpha   90.00
_cell.angle_beta   90.00
_cell.angle_gamma   90.00
#
_symmetry.space_group_name_H-M   'P 1'
#
loop_
_entity.id
_entity.type
_entity.pdbx_description
1 polymer ?
#
loop_
_entity_poly.entity_id
_entity_poly.type
_entity_poly.pdbx_seq_one_letter_code
_entity_poly.pdbx_strand_id
1 'polypeptide(L)'
;MTVPTLRFLPVVLFALAAGCASTSLLPDEDRVGLARDLEGKTLHLRASNHVLPFFTDSTRRLISPLPPDSIELLVDPSGSPILPGEPEDLLALGSKVRVEKVEFPTSLVVTRRPLYSPRTVPWIYLSVIGQPKSRPYVAVLRQGIKTREEFLSAVDQILCEKDPTPALDEYPLEMRAAIREKRLEPGMDAHAVTLAWGRPESIRQEWVEGVKSEVWTWPLGKRTAAFRDGKLVSATPAGR
;
A
#
# COMPACT_ATOMS: atom_id res chain seq x y z
N MET A 1 1.19 -25.96 72.84
CA MET A 1 2.03 -26.35 71.70
C MET A 1 1.17 -27.12 70.71
N THR A 2 0.72 -26.46 69.65
CA THR A 2 -0.09 -27.04 68.58
C THR A 2 0.23 -26.24 67.32
N VAL A 3 0.87 -26.89 66.34
CA VAL A 3 1.14 -26.34 65.01
C VAL A 3 0.19 -27.02 64.04
N PRO A 4 -0.67 -26.30 63.30
CA PRO A 4 -1.32 -26.88 62.13
C PRO A 4 -0.49 -26.58 60.88
N THR A 5 -0.08 -27.68 60.26
CA THR A 5 0.40 -27.86 58.89
C THR A 5 -0.24 -26.94 57.85
N LEU A 6 0.60 -26.12 57.21
CA LEU A 6 0.26 -25.33 56.03
C LEU A 6 0.14 -26.27 54.82
N ARG A 7 -1.07 -26.43 54.28
CA ARG A 7 -1.32 -27.15 53.03
C ARG A 7 -0.76 -26.33 51.87
N PHE A 8 0.16 -26.95 51.12
CA PHE A 8 0.69 -26.44 49.86
C PHE A 8 -0.44 -26.14 48.87
N LEU A 9 -0.42 -24.94 48.31
CA LEU A 9 -1.30 -24.45 47.26
C LEU A 9 -0.59 -24.62 45.90
N PRO A 10 -1.02 -25.52 44.99
CA PRO A 10 -0.47 -25.57 43.64
C PRO A 10 -1.53 -25.04 42.66
N VAL A 11 -1.75 -23.73 42.61
CA VAL A 11 -2.58 -23.10 41.57
C VAL A 11 -1.97 -21.76 41.17
N VAL A 12 -0.73 -21.77 40.69
CA VAL A 12 -0.13 -20.61 39.99
C VAL A 12 0.64 -21.11 38.78
N LEU A 13 -0.04 -21.76 37.84
CA LEU A 13 0.56 -22.15 36.56
C LEU A 13 -0.45 -22.16 35.40
N PHE A 14 -1.39 -21.20 35.39
CA PHE A 14 -2.37 -21.05 34.29
C PHE A 14 -2.45 -19.63 33.70
N ALA A 15 -1.52 -18.73 34.06
CA ALA A 15 -1.56 -17.32 33.66
C ALA A 15 -0.54 -16.91 32.57
N LEU A 16 0.12 -17.87 31.89
CA LEU A 16 1.12 -17.57 30.85
C LEU A 16 0.63 -17.79 29.41
N ALA A 17 -0.64 -18.17 29.21
CA ALA A 17 -1.25 -18.28 27.88
C ALA A 17 -2.05 -17.02 27.48
N ALA A 18 -1.81 -15.87 28.13
CA ALA A 18 -2.27 -14.59 27.60
C ALA A 18 -1.35 -14.20 26.43
N GLY A 19 -1.60 -14.83 25.28
CA GLY A 19 -0.99 -14.43 24.01
C GLY A 19 -1.19 -12.94 23.83
N CYS A 20 -0.09 -12.20 23.63
CA CYS A 20 -0.16 -10.77 23.34
C CYS A 20 -1.10 -10.57 22.16
N ALA A 21 -2.31 -10.06 22.42
CA ALA A 21 -3.31 -9.84 21.38
C ALA A 21 -2.67 -9.02 20.26
N SER A 22 -2.52 -9.62 19.07
CA SER A 22 -2.04 -8.91 17.89
C SER A 22 -3.21 -8.08 17.35
N THR A 23 -2.97 -6.81 17.01
CA THR A 23 -3.98 -5.99 16.31
C THR A 23 -4.08 -6.38 14.82
N SER A 24 -3.14 -7.20 14.33
CA SER A 24 -3.17 -7.76 12.98
C SER A 24 -4.15 -8.94 12.89
N LEU A 25 -4.97 -8.94 11.84
CA LEU A 25 -5.88 -10.05 11.52
C LEU A 25 -5.17 -11.25 10.85
N LEU A 26 -3.97 -11.04 10.31
CA LEU A 26 -3.12 -12.11 9.77
C LEU A 26 -2.58 -13.04 10.87
N PRO A 27 -2.62 -14.37 10.69
CA PRO A 27 -1.98 -15.35 11.58
C PRO A 27 -0.48 -15.09 11.78
N ASP A 28 0.04 -15.43 12.97
CA ASP A 28 1.44 -15.22 13.33
C ASP A 28 2.43 -15.90 12.37
N GLU A 29 2.14 -17.14 11.98
CA GLU A 29 2.94 -17.90 11.02
C GLU A 29 3.01 -17.20 9.65
N ASP A 30 1.87 -16.70 9.16
CA ASP A 30 1.82 -15.95 7.90
C ASP A 30 2.64 -14.67 7.96
N ARG A 31 2.60 -13.94 9.09
CA ARG A 31 3.38 -12.71 9.27
C ARG A 31 4.87 -12.99 9.24
N VAL A 32 5.34 -14.03 9.94
CA VAL A 32 6.75 -14.43 9.95
C VAL A 32 7.18 -14.90 8.56
N GLY A 33 6.35 -15.72 7.90
CA GLY A 33 6.60 -16.18 6.54
C GLY A 33 6.70 -15.01 5.56
N LEU A 34 5.74 -14.10 5.56
CA LEU A 34 5.74 -12.92 4.69
C LEU A 34 6.94 -12.00 4.92
N ALA A 35 7.33 -11.75 6.17
CA ALA A 35 8.52 -10.97 6.47
C ALA A 35 9.77 -11.64 5.91
N ARG A 36 9.97 -12.93 6.18
CA ARG A 36 11.11 -13.70 5.66
C ARG A 36 11.14 -13.72 4.13
N ASP A 37 9.98 -13.81 3.49
CA ASP A 37 9.89 -13.96 2.03
C ASP A 37 10.03 -12.62 1.29
N LEU A 38 9.90 -11.47 1.96
CA LEU A 38 9.95 -10.14 1.34
C LEU A 38 11.15 -9.32 1.81
N GLU A 39 11.53 -9.37 3.08
CA GLU A 39 12.65 -8.58 3.60
C GLU A 39 13.96 -8.94 2.90
N GLY A 40 14.74 -7.93 2.54
CA GLY A 40 15.96 -8.06 1.75
C GLY A 40 15.73 -8.25 0.25
N LYS A 41 14.51 -8.56 -0.21
CA LYS A 41 14.23 -8.65 -1.64
C LYS A 41 14.40 -7.30 -2.32
N THR A 42 14.84 -7.39 -3.56
CA THR A 42 14.89 -6.26 -4.47
C THR A 42 13.75 -6.39 -5.47
N LEU A 43 12.92 -5.35 -5.53
CA LEU A 43 11.72 -5.26 -6.36
C LEU A 43 11.75 -3.95 -7.17
N HIS A 44 10.76 -3.76 -8.01
CA HIS A 44 10.58 -2.55 -8.81
C HIS A 44 9.24 -1.87 -8.46
N LEU A 45 9.19 -0.54 -8.54
CA LEU A 45 7.91 0.17 -8.46
C LEU A 45 7.06 -0.15 -9.70
N ARG A 46 5.83 -0.64 -9.50
CA ARG A 46 4.92 -1.02 -10.60
C ARG A 46 4.42 0.19 -11.41
N ALA A 47 4.27 1.32 -10.74
CA ALA A 47 3.84 2.59 -11.30
C ALA A 47 4.65 3.73 -10.65
N SER A 48 4.60 4.93 -11.21
CA SER A 48 5.15 6.10 -10.51
C SER A 48 4.41 6.31 -9.18
N ASN A 49 5.14 6.59 -8.10
CA ASN A 49 4.59 6.78 -6.76
C ASN A 49 4.84 8.21 -6.28
N HIS A 50 3.81 8.87 -5.73
CA HIS A 50 3.98 10.12 -5.01
C HIS A 50 4.82 9.90 -3.76
N VAL A 51 5.76 10.79 -3.51
CA VAL A 51 6.46 10.91 -2.22
C VAL A 51 5.73 11.99 -1.43
N LEU A 52 5.23 11.60 -0.26
CA LEU A 52 4.37 12.43 0.58
C LEU A 52 4.97 12.53 2.00
N PRO A 53 4.63 13.58 2.76
CA PRO A 53 4.91 13.59 4.19
C PRO A 53 4.23 12.38 4.85
N PHE A 54 4.88 11.79 5.85
CA PHE A 54 4.30 10.66 6.58
C PHE A 54 3.42 11.17 7.73
N PHE A 55 2.39 11.95 7.39
CA PHE A 55 1.53 12.66 8.34
C PHE A 55 2.36 13.54 9.29
N THR A 56 2.22 13.39 10.61
CA THR A 56 2.99 14.19 11.57
C THR A 56 4.41 13.66 11.83
N ASP A 57 4.80 12.54 11.21
CA ASP A 57 6.11 11.95 11.42
C ASP A 57 7.09 12.36 10.31
N SER A 58 7.96 13.29 10.64
CA SER A 58 8.97 13.81 9.73
C SER A 58 10.14 12.85 9.49
N THR A 59 10.27 11.76 10.25
CA THR A 59 11.39 10.81 10.14
C THR A 59 11.26 9.86 8.97
N ARG A 60 10.10 9.84 8.30
CA ARG A 60 9.75 8.93 7.21
C ARG A 60 9.09 9.68 6.06
N ARG A 61 8.92 9.00 4.93
CA ARG A 61 8.14 9.47 3.78
C ARG A 61 7.13 8.42 3.37
N LEU A 62 5.89 8.83 3.11
CA LEU A 62 4.88 7.96 2.54
C LEU A 62 5.12 7.84 1.03
N ILE A 63 5.03 6.63 0.50
CA ILE A 63 4.91 6.43 -0.95
C ILE A 63 3.56 5.82 -1.30
N SER A 64 2.96 6.30 -2.39
CA SER A 64 1.68 5.80 -2.86
C SER A 64 1.51 6.00 -4.36
N PRO A 65 0.91 5.04 -5.09
CA PRO A 65 0.48 5.26 -6.47
C PRO A 65 -0.76 6.17 -6.57
N LEU A 66 -1.43 6.45 -5.44
CA LEU A 66 -2.61 7.29 -5.34
C LEU A 66 -2.23 8.76 -5.04
N PRO A 67 -3.00 9.74 -5.54
CA PRO A 67 -2.84 11.14 -5.16
C PRO A 67 -3.22 11.37 -3.68
N PRO A 68 -2.76 12.47 -3.05
CA PRO A 68 -2.94 12.72 -1.61
C PRO A 68 -4.39 12.67 -1.13
N ASP A 69 -5.30 13.26 -1.88
CA ASP A 69 -6.73 13.34 -1.59
C ASP A 69 -7.41 11.97 -1.61
N SER A 70 -6.78 10.96 -2.20
CA SER A 70 -7.25 9.57 -2.27
C SER A 70 -6.64 8.67 -1.20
N ILE A 71 -5.91 9.23 -0.23
CA ILE A 71 -5.25 8.49 0.86
C ILE A 71 -5.98 8.77 2.17
N GLU A 72 -6.97 7.94 2.49
CA GLU A 72 -7.74 8.01 3.74
C GLU A 72 -7.30 6.91 4.72
N LEU A 73 -6.06 7.03 5.21
CA LEU A 73 -5.48 6.07 6.16
C LEU A 73 -5.74 6.44 7.63
N LEU A 74 -6.14 7.69 7.88
CA LEU A 74 -6.36 8.27 9.19
C LEU A 74 -7.63 9.12 9.19
N VAL A 75 -8.31 9.11 10.32
CA VAL A 75 -9.44 9.99 10.62
C VAL A 75 -9.19 10.71 11.93
N ASP A 76 -9.67 11.94 12.03
CA ASP A 76 -9.65 12.72 13.26
C ASP A 76 -10.81 12.31 14.21
N PRO A 77 -10.91 12.89 15.43
CA PRO A 77 -12.02 12.59 16.34
C PRO A 77 -13.42 12.96 15.83
N SER A 78 -13.51 13.84 14.83
CA SER A 78 -14.79 14.18 14.16
C SER A 78 -15.17 13.18 13.07
N GLY A 79 -14.27 12.25 12.72
CA GLY A 79 -14.41 11.30 11.62
C GLY A 79 -13.92 11.85 10.28
N SER A 80 -13.35 13.05 10.24
CA SER A 80 -12.82 13.65 9.01
C SER A 80 -11.47 13.04 8.63
N PRO A 81 -11.20 12.75 7.34
CA PRO A 81 -9.90 12.21 6.94
C PRO A 81 -8.74 13.16 7.24
N ILE A 82 -7.66 12.63 7.79
CA ILE A 82 -6.38 13.35 7.90
C ILE A 82 -5.57 12.97 6.67
N LEU A 83 -5.26 13.95 5.82
CA LEU A 83 -4.45 13.75 4.62
C LEU A 83 -2.95 13.79 4.95
N PRO A 84 -2.09 13.07 4.20
CA PRO A 84 -0.64 13.07 4.43
C PRO A 84 0.06 14.40 4.09
N GLY A 85 -0.61 15.33 3.39
CA GLY A 85 -0.06 16.60 2.91
C GLY A 85 0.25 16.58 1.40
N GLU A 86 0.80 17.69 0.90
CA GLU A 86 1.14 17.85 -0.52
C GLU A 86 2.29 16.92 -0.96
N PRO A 87 2.31 16.46 -2.23
CA PRO A 87 3.43 15.72 -2.78
C PRO A 87 4.74 16.51 -2.72
N GLU A 88 5.78 15.89 -2.19
CA GLU A 88 7.14 16.45 -2.14
C GLU A 88 7.96 16.09 -3.39
N ASP A 89 7.68 14.91 -3.99
CA ASP A 89 8.41 14.37 -5.14
C ASP A 89 7.60 13.24 -5.81
N LEU A 90 8.14 12.67 -6.89
CA LEU A 90 7.62 11.50 -7.58
C LEU A 90 8.72 10.46 -7.84
N LEU A 91 8.57 9.27 -7.25
CA LEU A 91 9.43 8.13 -7.60
C LEU A 91 8.95 7.53 -8.92
N ALA A 92 9.88 7.39 -9.86
CA ALA A 92 9.58 6.88 -11.19
C ALA A 92 9.16 5.41 -11.17
N LEU A 93 8.23 5.04 -12.07
CA LEU A 93 7.97 3.67 -12.46
C LEU A 93 9.28 2.91 -12.74
N GLY A 94 9.35 1.65 -12.30
CA GLY A 94 10.52 0.79 -12.51
C GLY A 94 11.69 1.07 -11.56
N SER A 95 11.62 2.11 -10.74
CA SER A 95 12.63 2.39 -9.71
C SER A 95 12.88 1.14 -8.87
N LYS A 96 14.16 0.75 -8.81
CA LYS A 96 14.60 -0.45 -8.09
C LYS A 96 14.64 -0.14 -6.59
N VAL A 97 13.91 -0.91 -5.80
CA VAL A 97 13.77 -0.72 -4.36
C VAL A 97 14.17 -1.98 -3.61
N ARG A 98 14.72 -1.81 -2.42
CA ARG A 98 14.96 -2.91 -1.47
C ARG A 98 13.91 -2.83 -0.37
N VAL A 99 13.29 -3.97 -0.07
CA VAL A 99 12.43 -4.13 1.11
C VAL A 99 13.32 -4.25 2.33
N GLU A 100 13.35 -3.21 3.16
CA GLU A 100 14.17 -3.18 4.37
C GLU A 100 13.47 -3.88 5.53
N LYS A 101 12.14 -3.73 5.63
CA LYS A 101 11.34 -4.29 6.71
C LYS A 101 9.88 -4.40 6.31
N VAL A 102 9.22 -5.48 6.73
CA VAL A 102 7.76 -5.61 6.71
C VAL A 102 7.27 -5.58 8.16
N GLU A 103 6.52 -4.53 8.52
CA GLU A 103 6.09 -4.31 9.89
C GLU A 103 4.57 -4.42 10.04
N PHE A 104 4.15 -5.51 10.68
CA PHE A 104 2.75 -5.78 11.00
C PHE A 104 2.30 -5.05 12.27
N PRO A 105 1.02 -4.65 12.36
CA PRO A 105 0.48 -3.91 13.50
C PRO A 105 0.22 -4.84 14.70
N THR A 106 1.27 -5.33 15.35
CA THR A 106 1.15 -6.03 16.66
C THR A 106 0.92 -5.00 17.78
N SER A 107 0.39 -5.41 18.93
CA SER A 107 0.15 -4.49 20.06
C SER A 107 1.39 -3.67 20.45
N LEU A 108 2.57 -4.31 20.45
CA LEU A 108 3.83 -3.63 20.75
C LEU A 108 4.21 -2.61 19.67
N VAL A 109 4.06 -2.98 18.39
CA VAL A 109 4.33 -2.09 17.26
C VAL A 109 3.39 -0.89 17.28
N VAL A 110 2.08 -1.13 17.43
CA VAL A 110 1.06 -0.08 17.50
C VAL A 110 1.43 0.91 18.60
N THR A 111 1.79 0.44 19.79
CA THR A 111 2.16 1.30 20.94
C THR A 111 3.38 2.18 20.64
N ARG A 112 4.35 1.69 19.87
CA ARG A 112 5.59 2.43 19.54
C ARG A 112 5.46 3.38 18.36
N ARG A 113 4.45 3.19 17.50
CA ARG A 113 4.24 4.05 16.34
C ARG A 113 3.78 5.46 16.74
N PRO A 114 4.17 6.51 15.98
CA PRO A 114 3.69 7.87 16.21
C PRO A 114 2.16 7.95 16.26
N LEU A 115 1.62 8.83 17.11
CA LEU A 115 0.18 8.88 17.39
C LEU A 115 -0.65 9.14 16.12
N TYR A 116 -0.30 10.17 15.35
CA TYR A 116 -0.98 10.52 14.10
C TYR A 116 -0.29 9.85 12.90
N SER A 117 -0.22 8.52 12.94
CA SER A 117 0.24 7.69 11.82
C SER A 117 -0.71 6.50 11.63
N PRO A 118 -0.72 5.81 10.47
CA PRO A 118 -1.59 4.65 10.22
C PRO A 118 -1.21 3.42 11.07
N ARG A 119 -1.49 3.46 12.37
CA ARG A 119 -0.92 2.51 13.35
C ARG A 119 -1.43 1.09 13.20
N THR A 120 -2.65 0.92 12.71
CA THR A 120 -3.39 -0.35 12.68
C THR A 120 -3.26 -1.13 11.37
N VAL A 121 -2.37 -0.70 10.47
CA VAL A 121 -2.15 -1.33 9.16
C VAL A 121 -0.70 -1.78 8.96
N PRO A 122 -0.44 -2.77 8.09
CA PRO A 122 0.92 -3.16 7.77
C PRO A 122 1.69 -2.06 7.02
N TRP A 123 2.97 -1.90 7.36
CA TRP A 123 3.90 -0.97 6.70
C TRP A 123 5.02 -1.74 6.04
N ILE A 124 5.43 -1.31 4.84
CA ILE A 124 6.60 -1.83 4.14
C ILE A 124 7.61 -0.71 4.02
N TYR A 125 8.76 -0.90 4.65
CA TYR A 125 9.87 0.03 4.63
C TYR A 125 10.75 -0.27 3.41
N LEU A 126 11.08 0.77 2.67
CA LEU A 126 11.76 0.69 1.38
C LEU A 126 12.94 1.65 1.34
N SER A 127 14.01 1.22 0.69
CA SER A 127 15.09 2.09 0.23
C SER A 127 15.16 2.04 -1.30
N VAL A 128 15.47 3.18 -1.93
CA VAL A 128 15.66 3.24 -3.38
C VAL A 128 17.12 2.97 -3.69
N ILE A 129 17.38 1.97 -4.54
CA ILE A 129 18.74 1.61 -4.93
C ILE A 129 19.29 2.65 -5.91
N GLY A 130 20.51 3.13 -5.66
CA GLY A 130 21.16 4.16 -6.46
C GLY A 130 20.88 5.58 -6.01
N GLN A 131 20.06 5.79 -4.97
CA GLN A 131 19.89 7.08 -4.31
C GLN A 131 20.67 7.13 -2.99
N PRO A 132 21.14 8.31 -2.55
CA PRO A 132 21.74 8.48 -1.23
C PRO A 132 20.79 7.98 -0.13
N LYS A 133 21.34 7.37 0.93
CA LYS A 133 20.54 6.94 2.08
C LYS A 133 19.85 8.16 2.69
N SER A 134 18.54 8.24 2.54
CA SER A 134 17.67 9.29 3.05
C SER A 134 16.72 8.71 4.10
N ARG A 135 15.66 9.47 4.45
CA ARG A 135 14.57 8.98 5.29
C ARG A 135 13.92 7.77 4.62
N PRO A 136 13.58 6.70 5.36
CA PRO A 136 12.99 5.52 4.75
C PRO A 136 11.64 5.88 4.11
N TYR A 137 11.42 5.31 2.93
CA TYR A 137 10.12 5.33 2.28
C TYR A 137 9.26 4.25 2.91
N VAL A 138 7.99 4.55 3.13
CA VAL A 138 7.03 3.63 3.71
C VAL A 138 5.83 3.53 2.79
N ALA A 139 5.59 2.32 2.30
CA ALA A 139 4.34 1.97 1.67
C ALA A 139 3.38 1.45 2.75
N VAL A 140 2.21 2.07 2.88
CA VAL A 140 1.20 1.66 3.85
C VAL A 140 0.13 0.85 3.13
N LEU A 141 -0.11 -0.38 3.61
CA LEU A 141 -1.11 -1.26 3.00
C LEU A 141 -2.53 -0.97 3.52
N ARG A 142 -3.52 -1.48 2.79
CA ARG A 142 -4.94 -1.36 3.17
C ARG A 142 -5.26 -2.04 4.49
N GLN A 143 -6.31 -1.57 5.15
CA GLN A 143 -6.89 -2.23 6.32
C GLN A 143 -7.52 -3.58 5.97
N GLY A 144 -7.73 -4.40 6.99
CA GLY A 144 -8.55 -5.61 6.88
C GLY A 144 -7.91 -6.77 6.12
N ILE A 145 -6.58 -6.77 5.93
CA ILE A 145 -5.86 -7.91 5.36
C ILE A 145 -5.88 -9.08 6.35
N LYS A 146 -6.47 -10.20 5.93
CA LYS A 146 -6.69 -11.40 6.72
C LYS A 146 -5.87 -12.59 6.23
N THR A 147 -5.54 -12.64 4.95
CA THR A 147 -4.81 -13.77 4.36
C THR A 147 -3.50 -13.35 3.70
N ARG A 148 -2.60 -14.32 3.53
CA ARG A 148 -1.33 -14.14 2.85
C ARG A 148 -1.51 -13.63 1.41
N GLU A 149 -2.49 -14.15 0.69
CA GLU A 149 -2.80 -13.76 -0.70
C GLU A 149 -3.28 -12.32 -0.77
N GLU A 150 -4.13 -11.89 0.17
CA GLU A 150 -4.57 -10.50 0.26
C GLU A 150 -3.40 -9.56 0.53
N PHE A 151 -2.45 -9.97 1.37
CA PHE A 151 -1.24 -9.22 1.65
C PHE A 151 -0.39 -9.08 0.39
N LEU A 152 -0.07 -10.19 -0.27
CA LEU A 152 0.75 -10.20 -1.48
C LEU A 152 0.08 -9.42 -2.62
N SER A 153 -1.24 -9.51 -2.76
CA SER A 153 -2.00 -8.70 -3.71
C SER A 153 -1.86 -7.20 -3.40
N ALA A 154 -1.95 -6.80 -2.13
CA ALA A 154 -1.74 -5.41 -1.72
C ALA A 154 -0.29 -4.92 -1.98
N VAL A 155 0.72 -5.79 -1.80
CA VAL A 155 2.11 -5.49 -2.19
C VAL A 155 2.22 -5.34 -3.71
N ASP A 156 1.58 -6.24 -4.46
CA ASP A 156 1.62 -6.25 -5.93
C ASP A 156 0.97 -5.01 -6.56
N GLN A 157 0.12 -4.28 -5.83
CA GLN A 157 -0.40 -2.98 -6.27
C GLN A 157 0.69 -1.90 -6.38
N ILE A 158 1.78 -2.06 -5.63
CA ILE A 158 2.82 -1.04 -5.48
C ILE A 158 4.15 -1.53 -6.07
N LEU A 159 4.50 -2.79 -5.80
CA LEU A 159 5.78 -3.40 -6.15
C LEU A 159 5.59 -4.56 -7.12
N CYS A 160 6.59 -4.82 -7.94
CA CYS A 160 6.62 -5.99 -8.82
C CYS A 160 8.03 -6.57 -8.93
N GLU A 161 8.12 -7.88 -9.19
CA GLU A 161 9.42 -8.56 -9.35
C GLU A 161 10.09 -8.22 -10.68
N LYS A 162 9.31 -8.19 -11.77
CA LYS A 162 9.80 -7.84 -13.11
C LYS A 162 9.80 -6.32 -13.29
N ASP A 163 10.89 -5.80 -13.84
CA ASP A 163 10.98 -4.39 -14.22
C ASP A 163 9.88 -4.03 -15.26
N PRO A 164 9.00 -3.06 -14.97
CA PRO A 164 7.98 -2.59 -15.91
C PRO A 164 8.51 -1.61 -16.98
N THR A 165 9.75 -1.13 -16.85
CA THR A 165 10.34 -0.14 -17.79
C THR A 165 10.33 -0.61 -19.25
N PRO A 166 10.67 -1.87 -19.59
CA PRO A 166 10.60 -2.33 -20.97
C PRO A 166 9.21 -2.21 -21.59
N ALA A 167 8.14 -2.46 -20.81
CA ALA A 167 6.77 -2.32 -21.30
C ALA A 167 6.39 -0.84 -21.50
N LEU A 168 6.93 0.06 -20.68
CA LEU A 168 6.80 1.50 -20.90
C LEU A 168 7.48 1.95 -22.19
N ASP A 169 8.64 1.37 -22.53
CA ASP A 169 9.41 1.75 -23.72
C ASP A 169 8.78 1.33 -25.05
N GLU A 170 7.78 0.45 -25.03
CA GLU A 170 6.96 0.11 -26.20
C GLU A 170 6.05 1.27 -26.66
N TYR A 171 5.81 2.26 -25.79
CA TYR A 171 4.93 3.39 -26.09
C TYR A 171 5.66 4.58 -26.75
N PRO A 172 4.94 5.40 -27.56
CA PRO A 172 5.47 6.65 -28.11
C PRO A 172 5.98 7.60 -27.02
N LEU A 173 6.95 8.46 -27.36
CA LEU A 173 7.61 9.36 -26.40
C LEU A 173 6.62 10.22 -25.59
N GLU A 174 5.60 10.77 -26.25
CA GLU A 174 4.57 11.60 -25.60
C GLU A 174 3.74 10.80 -24.59
N MET A 175 3.36 9.57 -24.94
CA MET A 175 2.61 8.69 -24.05
C MET A 175 3.48 8.24 -22.86
N ARG A 176 4.77 8.01 -23.09
CA ARG A 176 5.73 7.72 -21.99
C ARG A 176 5.84 8.88 -21.02
N ALA A 177 5.88 10.12 -21.52
CA ALA A 177 5.89 11.31 -20.66
C ALA A 177 4.59 11.41 -19.84
N ALA A 178 3.43 11.26 -20.48
CA ALA A 178 2.13 11.27 -19.79
C ALA A 178 2.04 10.19 -18.70
N ILE A 179 2.45 8.95 -19.00
CA ILE A 179 2.47 7.85 -18.02
C ILE A 179 3.36 8.19 -16.82
N ARG A 180 4.57 8.70 -17.07
CA ARG A 180 5.52 9.08 -16.00
C ARG A 180 4.96 10.18 -15.10
N GLU A 181 4.26 11.14 -15.69
CA GLU A 181 3.56 12.24 -15.02
C GLU A 181 2.23 11.82 -14.37
N LYS A 182 1.85 10.54 -14.47
CA LYS A 182 0.55 10.00 -14.01
C LYS A 182 -0.65 10.70 -14.65
N ARG A 183 -0.50 11.17 -15.88
CA ARG A 183 -1.56 11.75 -16.72
C ARG A 183 -2.13 10.68 -17.65
N LEU A 184 -3.45 10.68 -17.81
CA LEU A 184 -4.13 9.79 -18.75
C LEU A 184 -4.53 10.57 -20.01
N GLU A 185 -4.32 9.95 -21.17
CA GLU A 185 -4.64 10.52 -22.47
C GLU A 185 -5.65 9.63 -23.21
N PRO A 186 -6.63 10.22 -23.95
CA PRO A 186 -7.53 9.45 -24.78
C PRO A 186 -6.79 8.50 -25.72
N GLY A 187 -7.32 7.29 -25.88
CA GLY A 187 -6.70 6.25 -26.71
C GLY A 187 -5.60 5.43 -26.02
N MET A 188 -5.21 5.75 -24.79
CA MET A 188 -4.43 4.83 -23.96
C MET A 188 -5.14 3.48 -23.82
N ASP A 189 -4.41 2.39 -23.91
CA ASP A 189 -4.95 1.07 -23.59
C ASP A 189 -4.95 0.82 -22.08
N ALA A 190 -5.60 -0.28 -21.69
CA ALA A 190 -5.65 -0.76 -20.32
C ALA A 190 -4.27 -0.84 -19.65
N HIS A 191 -3.24 -1.27 -20.38
CA HIS A 191 -1.90 -1.44 -19.83
C HIS A 191 -1.25 -0.07 -19.53
N ALA A 192 -1.30 0.87 -20.47
CA ALA A 192 -0.80 2.24 -20.30
C ALA A 192 -1.45 2.93 -19.08
N VAL A 193 -2.77 2.77 -18.91
CA VAL A 193 -3.49 3.31 -17.75
C VAL A 193 -3.01 2.68 -16.45
N THR A 194 -2.75 1.36 -16.41
CA THR A 194 -2.19 0.72 -15.22
C THR A 194 -0.76 1.17 -14.89
N LEU A 195 0.07 1.47 -15.90
CA LEU A 195 1.42 2.01 -15.68
C LEU A 195 1.36 3.43 -15.09
N ALA A 196 0.38 4.24 -15.49
CA ALA A 196 0.22 5.62 -15.02
C ALA A 196 -0.43 5.69 -13.63
N TRP A 197 -1.57 5.05 -13.45
CA TRP A 197 -2.43 5.19 -12.25
C TRP A 197 -2.33 4.02 -11.27
N GLY A 198 -1.61 2.95 -11.59
CA GLY A 198 -1.67 1.69 -10.86
C GLY A 198 -2.91 0.88 -11.25
N ARG A 199 -3.07 -0.33 -10.71
CA ARG A 199 -4.26 -1.14 -11.02
C ARG A 199 -5.50 -0.56 -10.34
N PRO A 200 -6.68 -0.68 -10.96
CA PRO A 200 -7.94 -0.30 -10.32
C PRO A 200 -8.28 -1.28 -9.19
N GLU A 201 -9.13 -0.83 -8.29
CA GLU A 201 -9.72 -1.67 -7.24
C GLU A 201 -10.87 -2.52 -7.80
N SER A 202 -11.64 -1.96 -8.73
CA SER A 202 -12.72 -2.67 -9.40
C SER A 202 -12.84 -2.30 -10.88
N ILE A 203 -13.31 -3.28 -11.65
CA ILE A 203 -13.61 -3.13 -13.08
C ILE A 203 -15.05 -3.62 -13.28
N ARG A 204 -15.93 -2.72 -13.70
CA ARG A 204 -17.29 -3.05 -14.14
C ARG A 204 -17.30 -3.15 -15.66
N GLN A 205 -17.80 -4.26 -16.19
CA GLN A 205 -17.86 -4.50 -17.64
C GLN A 205 -19.31 -4.56 -18.10
N GLU A 206 -19.60 -3.92 -19.23
CA GLU A 206 -20.91 -3.88 -19.86
C GLU A 206 -20.77 -3.97 -21.38
N TRP A 207 -21.83 -4.44 -22.05
CA TRP A 207 -21.92 -4.46 -23.50
C TRP A 207 -22.96 -3.44 -23.93
N VAL A 208 -22.52 -2.38 -24.63
CA VAL A 208 -23.38 -1.31 -25.13
C VAL A 208 -23.32 -1.35 -26.65
N GLU A 209 -24.46 -1.61 -27.30
CA GLU A 209 -24.55 -1.69 -28.77
C GLU A 209 -23.57 -2.71 -29.39
N GLY A 210 -23.33 -3.84 -28.70
CA GLY A 210 -22.41 -4.88 -29.16
C GLY A 210 -20.93 -4.54 -28.97
N VAL A 211 -20.59 -3.39 -28.37
CA VAL A 211 -19.22 -2.98 -28.05
C VAL A 211 -18.96 -3.17 -26.56
N LYS A 212 -17.79 -3.71 -26.22
CA LYS A 212 -17.35 -3.84 -24.83
C LYS A 212 -17.03 -2.46 -24.25
N SER A 213 -17.69 -2.14 -23.14
CA SER A 213 -17.45 -0.95 -22.33
C SER A 213 -16.99 -1.37 -20.94
N GLU A 214 -16.02 -0.66 -20.38
CA GLU A 214 -15.53 -0.90 -19.03
C GLU A 214 -15.46 0.40 -18.24
N VAL A 215 -15.79 0.32 -16.96
CA VAL A 215 -15.56 1.41 -15.99
C VAL A 215 -14.65 0.89 -14.90
N TRP A 216 -13.49 1.51 -14.80
CA TRP A 216 -12.46 1.19 -13.83
C TRP A 216 -12.52 2.21 -12.70
N THR A 217 -12.42 1.73 -11.47
CA THR A 217 -12.54 2.56 -10.26
C THR A 217 -11.36 2.29 -9.34
N TRP A 218 -10.73 3.36 -8.86
CA TRP A 218 -9.67 3.33 -7.85
C TRP A 218 -10.25 3.65 -6.46
N PRO A 219 -9.46 3.48 -5.38
CA PRO A 219 -9.94 3.61 -4.01
C PRO A 219 -10.80 4.86 -3.79
N LEU A 220 -11.87 4.65 -3.01
CA LEU A 220 -12.85 5.67 -2.61
C LEU A 220 -13.69 6.23 -3.78
N GLY A 221 -13.58 5.65 -4.98
CA GLY A 221 -14.29 6.15 -6.15
C GLY A 221 -13.80 7.51 -6.66
N LYS A 222 -12.68 8.02 -6.11
CA LYS A 222 -12.17 9.37 -6.42
C LYS A 222 -11.52 9.45 -7.79
N ARG A 223 -11.07 8.33 -8.35
CA ARG A 223 -10.64 8.25 -9.75
C ARG A 223 -11.43 7.19 -10.49
N THR A 224 -11.84 7.54 -11.70
CA THR A 224 -12.49 6.61 -12.61
C THR A 224 -11.91 6.75 -14.02
N ALA A 225 -11.92 5.66 -14.77
CA ALA A 225 -11.54 5.63 -16.17
C ALA A 225 -12.57 4.80 -16.94
N ALA A 226 -13.05 5.32 -18.06
CA ALA A 226 -14.00 4.64 -18.93
C ALA A 226 -13.31 4.19 -20.22
N PHE A 227 -13.50 2.93 -20.56
CA PHE A 227 -12.96 2.31 -21.77
C PHE A 227 -14.08 1.88 -22.71
N ARG A 228 -13.83 1.99 -24.01
CA ARG A 228 -14.66 1.41 -25.08
C ARG A 228 -13.73 0.70 -26.04
N ASP A 229 -14.04 -0.56 -26.33
CA ASP A 229 -13.23 -1.42 -27.20
C ASP A 229 -11.73 -1.45 -26.81
N GLY A 230 -11.46 -1.52 -25.51
CA GLY A 230 -10.10 -1.59 -24.95
C GLY A 230 -9.32 -0.27 -24.97
N LYS A 231 -9.93 0.85 -25.36
CA LYS A 231 -9.30 2.18 -25.40
C LYS A 231 -9.95 3.14 -24.42
N LEU A 232 -9.12 3.94 -23.75
CA LEU A 232 -9.56 4.99 -22.84
C LEU A 232 -10.34 6.05 -23.61
N VAL A 233 -11.57 6.32 -23.17
CA VAL A 233 -12.45 7.34 -23.74
C VAL A 233 -12.50 8.57 -22.84
N SER A 234 -12.55 8.36 -21.53
CA SER A 234 -12.55 9.44 -20.54
C SER A 234 -11.95 8.99 -19.22
N ALA A 235 -11.44 9.95 -18.47
CA ALA A 235 -10.95 9.73 -17.11
C ALA A 235 -11.33 10.90 -16.22
N THR A 236 -11.73 10.59 -15.00
CA THR A 236 -11.98 11.57 -13.94
C THR A 236 -10.85 11.43 -12.92
N PRO A 237 -9.91 12.40 -12.83
CA PRO A 237 -8.89 12.40 -11.81
C PRO A 237 -9.50 12.71 -10.44
N ALA A 238 -8.72 12.45 -9.39
CA ALA A 238 -9.11 12.79 -8.04
C ALA A 238 -9.15 14.32 -7.89
N GLY A 239 -10.14 14.84 -7.17
CA GLY A 239 -10.42 16.27 -7.09
C GLY A 239 -9.27 17.05 -6.44
N ARG A 240 -8.99 18.25 -6.96
CA ARG A 240 -8.17 19.24 -6.26
C ARG A 240 -8.99 19.92 -5.17
#